data_AF-B7B9S3-F1
#
_entry.id   AF-B7B9S3-F1
#
_cell.length_a   1.000
_cell.length_b   1.000
_cell.length_c   1.000
_cell.angle_alpha   90.00
_cell.angle_beta   90.00
_cell.angle_gamma   90.00
#
_symmetry.space_group_name_H-M   'P 1'
#
loop_
_entity.id
_entity.type
_entity.pdbx_description
1 polymer ?
#
loop_
_entity_poly.entity_id
_entity_poly.type
_entity_poly.pdbx_seq_one_letter_code
_entity_poly.pdbx_strand_id
1 'polypeptide(L)'
;MKTIIAEKPSVAREIARIVGATKREEGYFEGGGYAVTWAFGHLVQLAMPDGYGVRGFVRDNLPIIPDTFTLVPRQVRTEKGYKPDSGVVSQIKVIKRLFDTSEHIIVATDAGREGELIFRYLYHYTGCTTPFVRLWISSLTDKAIREGLRKLEDGSKYDNLYL
;
A
#
# COMPACT_ATOMS: atom_id res chain seq x y z
N MET A 1 -11.27 -13.92 -7.58
CA MET A 1 -9.78 -13.84 -7.54
C MET A 1 -9.33 -13.12 -6.28
N LYS A 2 -8.19 -13.46 -5.67
CA LYS A 2 -7.65 -12.78 -4.47
C LYS A 2 -6.44 -11.92 -4.83
N THR A 3 -6.32 -10.73 -4.27
CA THR A 3 -5.11 -9.91 -4.43
C THR A 3 -4.22 -9.99 -3.20
N ILE A 4 -2.92 -10.23 -3.37
CA ILE A 4 -1.92 -10.12 -2.33
C ILE A 4 -1.11 -8.85 -2.57
N ILE A 5 -0.97 -7.99 -1.56
CA ILE A 5 -0.14 -6.78 -1.64
C ILE A 5 1.05 -6.90 -0.68
N ALA A 6 2.26 -6.79 -1.23
CA ALA A 6 3.50 -6.71 -0.45
C ALA A 6 4.02 -5.26 -0.35
N GLU A 7 4.96 -4.99 0.55
CA GLU A 7 5.57 -3.67 0.69
C GLU A 7 6.59 -3.30 -0.41
N LYS A 8 7.17 -4.30 -1.08
CA LYS A 8 8.20 -4.12 -2.11
C LYS A 8 8.18 -5.23 -3.18
N PRO A 9 8.70 -4.98 -4.40
CA PRO A 9 8.64 -5.94 -5.51
C PRO A 9 9.33 -7.29 -5.24
N SER A 10 10.42 -7.30 -4.45
CA SER A 10 11.15 -8.53 -4.14
C SER A 10 10.31 -9.49 -3.29
N VAL A 11 9.59 -8.96 -2.29
CA VAL A 11 8.71 -9.76 -1.42
C VAL A 11 7.53 -10.33 -2.22
N ALA A 12 6.91 -9.50 -3.07
CA ALA A 12 5.84 -9.95 -3.94
C ALA A 12 6.29 -11.08 -4.88
N ARG A 13 7.52 -11.04 -5.39
CA ARG A 13 8.05 -12.12 -6.25
C ARG A 13 8.16 -13.46 -5.50
N GLU A 14 8.67 -13.45 -4.27
CA GLU A 14 8.77 -14.67 -3.46
C GLU A 14 7.38 -15.24 -3.15
N ILE A 15 6.44 -14.38 -2.77
CA ILE A 15 5.06 -14.80 -2.52
C ILE A 15 4.41 -15.34 -3.80
N ALA A 16 4.58 -14.65 -4.93
CA ALA A 16 4.04 -15.05 -6.23
C ALA A 16 4.52 -16.45 -6.64
N ARG A 17 5.82 -16.75 -6.45
CA ARG A 17 6.38 -18.10 -6.65
C ARG A 17 5.65 -19.15 -5.81
N ILE A 18 5.43 -18.85 -4.52
CA ILE A 18 4.86 -19.80 -3.56
C ILE A 18 3.37 -20.08 -3.84
N VAL A 19 2.62 -19.06 -4.24
CA VAL A 19 1.18 -19.19 -4.54
C VAL A 19 0.88 -19.60 -5.97
N GLY A 20 1.91 -19.73 -6.81
CA GLY A 20 1.76 -20.13 -8.23
C GLY A 20 1.31 -19.00 -9.16
N ALA A 21 1.50 -17.74 -8.77
CA ALA A 21 1.28 -16.58 -9.64
C ALA A 21 2.52 -16.32 -10.51
N THR A 22 2.66 -17.09 -11.60
CA THR A 22 3.88 -17.11 -12.42
C THR A 22 3.83 -16.19 -13.63
N LYS A 23 2.64 -15.73 -14.05
CA LYS A 23 2.47 -14.83 -15.19
C LYS A 23 2.85 -13.41 -14.74
N ARG A 24 3.83 -12.80 -15.39
CA ARG A 24 4.25 -11.43 -15.08
C ARG A 24 3.42 -10.44 -15.88
N GLU A 25 2.91 -9.43 -15.18
CA GLU A 25 2.16 -8.32 -15.75
C GLU A 25 2.79 -6.99 -15.32
N GLU A 26 2.29 -5.88 -15.85
CA GLU A 26 2.74 -4.55 -15.43
C GLU A 26 2.24 -4.25 -14.00
N GLY A 27 3.16 -4.28 -13.03
CA GLY A 27 2.89 -3.92 -11.63
C GLY A 27 2.37 -5.06 -10.74
N TYR A 28 2.26 -6.29 -11.25
CA TYR A 28 1.83 -7.47 -10.48
C TYR A 28 2.23 -8.78 -11.16
N PHE A 29 2.01 -9.90 -10.45
CA PHE A 29 2.04 -11.26 -10.99
C PHE A 29 0.65 -11.88 -10.91
N GLU A 30 0.30 -12.76 -11.84
CA GLU A 30 -1.00 -13.43 -11.92
C GLU A 30 -0.84 -14.94 -12.03
N GLY A 31 -1.75 -15.70 -11.42
CA GLY A 31 -1.82 -17.16 -11.54
C GLY A 31 -2.16 -17.83 -10.21
N GLY A 32 -2.50 -19.12 -10.26
CA GLY A 32 -2.87 -19.88 -9.05
C GLY A 32 -4.11 -19.35 -8.31
N GLY A 33 -4.93 -18.51 -8.97
CA GLY A 33 -6.08 -17.82 -8.35
C GLY A 33 -5.73 -16.50 -7.65
N TYR A 34 -4.48 -16.05 -7.74
CA TYR A 34 -3.97 -14.84 -7.09
C TYR A 34 -3.49 -13.79 -8.10
N ALA A 35 -3.68 -12.52 -7.74
CA ALA A 35 -2.90 -11.41 -8.25
C ALA A 35 -1.94 -10.93 -7.15
N VAL A 36 -0.63 -11.01 -7.34
CA VAL A 36 0.37 -10.60 -6.35
C VAL A 36 1.03 -9.29 -6.80
N THR A 37 0.66 -8.20 -6.14
CA THR A 37 1.16 -6.85 -6.39
C THR A 37 2.01 -6.35 -5.22
N TRP A 38 2.54 -5.14 -5.34
CA TRP A 38 3.43 -4.55 -4.36
C TRP A 38 3.31 -3.03 -4.32
N ALA A 39 3.59 -2.47 -3.15
CA ALA A 39 4.07 -1.11 -3.00
C ALA A 39 5.59 -1.05 -3.22
N PHE A 40 6.20 0.11 -3.00
CA PHE A 40 7.65 0.26 -2.89
C PHE A 40 7.94 1.36 -1.87
N GLY A 41 7.62 1.03 -0.61
CA GLY A 41 7.40 2.00 0.45
C GLY A 41 6.05 2.72 0.29
N HIS A 42 5.92 3.90 0.91
CA HIS A 42 4.72 4.72 0.80
C HIS A 42 4.47 5.18 -0.65
N LEU A 43 3.37 4.72 -1.24
CA LEU A 43 2.84 5.26 -2.50
C LEU A 43 2.02 6.53 -2.29
N VAL A 44 1.52 6.72 -1.08
CA VAL A 44 0.70 7.87 -0.68
C VAL A 44 1.30 8.48 0.57
N GLN A 45 1.15 9.79 0.70
CA GLN A 45 1.69 10.59 1.80
C GLN A 45 0.68 11.65 2.23
N LEU A 46 0.93 12.27 3.37
CA LEU A 46 0.20 13.48 3.77
C LEU A 46 0.49 14.62 2.80
N ALA A 47 -0.53 15.42 2.52
CA ALA A 47 -0.39 16.65 1.75
C ALA A 47 0.53 17.64 2.49
N MET A 48 1.33 18.36 1.71
CA MET A 48 2.14 19.47 2.21
C MET A 48 1.24 20.68 2.55
N PRO A 49 1.72 21.66 3.33
CA PRO A 49 0.99 22.91 3.63
C PRO A 49 0.34 23.59 2.42
N ASP A 50 1.03 23.59 1.27
CA ASP A 50 0.50 24.15 0.01
C ASP A 50 -0.84 23.51 -0.41
N GLY A 51 -1.03 22.22 -0.10
CA GLY A 51 -2.28 21.49 -0.33
C GLY A 51 -3.45 21.93 0.54
N TYR A 52 -3.17 22.66 1.62
CA TYR A 52 -4.16 23.29 2.50
C TYR A 52 -4.26 24.81 2.26
N GLY A 53 -3.67 25.32 1.17
CA GLY A 53 -3.70 26.74 0.83
C GLY A 53 -2.64 27.59 1.55
N VAL A 54 -1.77 26.99 2.36
CA VAL A 54 -0.68 27.69 3.04
C VAL A 54 0.54 27.73 2.14
N ARG A 55 0.80 28.88 1.50
CA ARG A 55 1.91 29.07 0.56
C ARG A 55 3.13 29.68 1.23
N GLY A 56 4.28 29.04 1.03
CA GLY A 56 5.56 29.52 1.53
C GLY A 56 5.64 29.52 3.06
N PHE A 57 6.70 30.12 3.60
CA PHE A 57 6.89 30.25 5.04
C PHE A 57 6.38 31.61 5.52
N VAL A 58 5.32 31.60 6.33
CA VAL A 58 4.79 32.78 7.02
C VAL A 58 4.70 32.43 8.50
N ARG A 59 5.42 33.17 9.35
CA ARG A 59 5.50 32.88 10.80
C ARG A 59 4.12 32.88 11.46
N ASP A 60 3.24 33.78 11.04
CA ASP A 60 1.90 33.95 11.60
C ASP A 60 0.94 32.81 11.23
N ASN A 61 1.29 32.01 10.21
CA ASN A 61 0.52 30.80 9.85
C ASN A 61 0.89 29.60 10.74
N LEU A 62 1.81 29.75 11.70
CA LEU A 62 2.25 28.66 12.58
C LEU A 62 1.48 28.68 13.91
N PRO A 63 1.08 27.49 14.44
CA PRO A 63 1.24 26.17 13.83
C PRO A 63 0.23 25.90 12.71
N ILE A 64 0.65 25.15 11.69
CA ILE A 64 -0.24 24.70 10.61
C ILE A 64 -0.88 23.38 11.06
N ILE A 65 -2.15 23.43 11.44
CA ILE A 65 -2.93 22.26 11.88
C ILE A 65 -4.16 22.17 10.97
N PRO A 66 -4.18 21.24 9.99
CA PRO A 66 -5.34 21.08 9.13
C PRO A 66 -6.50 20.43 9.90
N ASP A 67 -7.74 20.79 9.57
CA ASP A 67 -8.94 20.16 10.14
C ASP A 67 -9.00 18.66 9.81
N THR A 68 -8.52 18.30 8.62
CA THR A 68 -8.43 16.92 8.14
C THR A 68 -7.11 16.69 7.42
N PHE A 69 -6.43 15.59 7.75
CA PHE A 69 -5.23 15.17 7.04
C PHE A 69 -5.59 14.58 5.67
N THR A 70 -5.19 15.27 4.60
CA THR A 70 -5.41 14.85 3.21
C THR A 70 -4.28 13.94 2.75
N LEU A 71 -4.61 12.77 2.19
CA LEU A 71 -3.66 11.89 1.53
C LEU A 71 -3.53 12.25 0.04
N VAL A 72 -2.30 12.29 -0.46
CA VAL A 72 -1.96 12.53 -1.87
C VAL A 72 -0.96 11.48 -2.35
N PRO A 73 -0.87 11.20 -3.67
CA PRO A 73 0.23 10.38 -4.20
C PRO A 73 1.57 10.97 -3.80
N ARG A 74 2.57 10.11 -3.58
CA ARG A 74 3.92 10.54 -3.24
C ARG A 74 4.42 11.58 -4.26
N GLN A 75 4.93 12.69 -3.73
CA GLN A 75 5.38 13.83 -4.54
C GLN A 75 6.91 13.77 -4.72
N VAL A 76 7.38 14.21 -5.88
CA VAL A 76 8.81 14.40 -6.18
C VAL A 76 9.10 15.87 -6.45
N ARG A 77 10.26 16.33 -5.97
CA ARG A 77 10.73 17.70 -6.21
C ARG A 77 11.20 17.85 -7.64
N THR A 78 10.82 18.96 -8.25
CA THR A 78 11.22 19.39 -9.59
C THR A 78 11.65 20.86 -9.56
N GLU A 79 12.15 21.37 -10.68
CA GLU A 79 12.50 22.79 -10.84
C GLU A 79 11.29 23.72 -10.62
N LYS A 80 10.08 23.25 -10.90
CA LYS A 80 8.83 24.04 -10.79
C LYS A 80 8.04 23.76 -9.50
N GLY A 81 8.66 23.08 -8.53
CA GLY A 81 8.01 22.67 -7.28
C GLY A 81 7.77 21.16 -7.19
N TYR A 82 6.75 20.75 -6.44
CA TYR A 82 6.43 19.34 -6.22
C TYR A 82 5.35 18.85 -7.20
N LYS A 83 5.52 17.64 -7.72
CA LYS A 83 4.50 16.97 -8.55
C LYS A 83 4.35 15.50 -8.16
N PRO A 84 3.20 14.86 -8.46
CA PRO A 84 3.06 13.42 -8.26
C PRO A 84 4.13 12.62 -9.01
N ASP A 85 4.70 11.63 -8.32
CA ASP A 85 5.60 10.64 -8.93
C ASP A 85 4.81 9.78 -9.93
N SER A 86 5.20 9.82 -11.21
CA SER A 86 4.47 9.12 -12.27
C SER A 86 4.49 7.60 -12.10
N GLY A 87 5.59 7.03 -11.60
CA GLY A 87 5.69 5.60 -11.34
C GLY A 87 4.77 5.17 -10.20
N VAL A 88 4.67 6.00 -9.16
CA VAL A 88 3.73 5.82 -8.04
C VAL A 88 2.29 5.91 -8.53
N VAL A 89 1.95 6.92 -9.33
CA VAL A 89 0.59 7.09 -9.86
C VAL A 89 0.18 5.90 -10.72
N SER A 90 1.07 5.39 -11.57
CA SER A 90 0.82 4.19 -12.37
C SER A 90 0.61 2.96 -11.48
N GLN A 91 1.46 2.75 -10.48
CA GLN A 91 1.33 1.61 -9.56
C GLN A 91 0.04 1.67 -8.74
N ILE A 92 -0.36 2.84 -8.24
CA ILE A 92 -1.63 3.02 -7.53
C ILE A 92 -2.82 2.64 -8.43
N LYS A 93 -2.79 3.03 -9.72
CA LYS A 93 -3.84 2.65 -10.67
C LYS A 93 -3.93 1.14 -10.86
N VAL A 94 -2.79 0.46 -10.95
CA VAL A 94 -2.75 -1.02 -11.03
C VAL A 94 -3.35 -1.63 -9.77
N ILE A 95 -2.88 -1.21 -8.58
CA ILE A 95 -3.35 -1.74 -7.30
C ILE A 95 -4.85 -1.50 -7.13
N LYS A 96 -5.32 -0.28 -7.41
CA LYS A 96 -6.75 0.04 -7.32
C LYS A 96 -7.59 -0.87 -8.20
N ARG A 97 -7.20 -1.05 -9.47
CA ARG A 97 -7.90 -1.97 -10.37
C ARG A 97 -7.94 -3.39 -9.82
N LEU A 98 -6.83 -3.90 -9.27
CA LEU A 98 -6.76 -5.24 -8.69
C LEU A 98 -7.64 -5.36 -7.44
N PHE A 99 -7.67 -4.34 -6.59
CA PHE A 99 -8.53 -4.31 -5.41
C PHE A 99 -10.01 -4.32 -5.79
N ASP A 100 -10.41 -3.49 -6.75
CA ASP A 100 -11.79 -3.35 -7.22
C ASP A 100 -12.31 -4.64 -7.90
N THR A 101 -11.43 -5.49 -8.47
CA THR A 101 -11.80 -6.77 -9.10
C THR A 101 -11.58 -7.99 -8.21
N SER A 102 -11.09 -7.81 -6.99
CA SER A 102 -10.82 -8.91 -6.06
C SER A 102 -11.99 -9.16 -5.14
N GLU A 103 -12.21 -10.44 -4.80
CA GLU A 103 -13.15 -10.82 -3.74
C GLU A 103 -12.59 -10.51 -2.35
N HIS A 104 -11.26 -10.55 -2.22
CA HIS A 104 -10.57 -10.38 -0.96
C HIS A 104 -9.11 -9.94 -1.18
N ILE A 105 -8.57 -9.16 -0.24
CA ILE A 105 -7.18 -8.71 -0.24
C ILE A 105 -6.41 -9.42 0.89
N ILE A 106 -5.19 -9.88 0.60
CA ILE A 106 -4.24 -10.40 1.59
C ILE A 106 -3.11 -9.40 1.71
N VAL A 107 -2.99 -8.80 2.89
CA VAL A 107 -1.99 -7.77 3.17
C VAL A 107 -0.73 -8.44 3.72
N ALA A 108 0.32 -8.42 2.90
CA ALA A 108 1.63 -9.00 3.17
C ALA A 108 2.73 -7.93 3.26
N THR A 109 2.36 -6.72 3.71
CA THR A 109 3.32 -5.72 4.18
C THR A 109 3.93 -6.16 5.51
N ASP A 110 5.08 -5.58 5.85
CA ASP A 110 5.83 -5.93 7.07
C ASP A 110 4.95 -5.96 8.33
N ALA A 111 5.26 -6.90 9.21
CA ALA A 111 4.60 -7.12 10.49
C ALA A 111 4.98 -6.04 11.50
N GLY A 112 4.48 -4.82 11.30
CA GLY A 112 4.74 -3.67 12.15
C GLY A 112 3.87 -2.46 11.80
N ARG A 113 4.04 -1.38 12.56
CA ARG A 113 3.26 -0.13 12.39
C ARG A 113 3.39 0.45 10.99
N GLU A 114 4.60 0.53 10.45
CA GLU A 114 4.77 1.09 9.10
C GLU A 114 4.22 0.19 8.00
N GLY A 115 4.27 -1.13 8.17
CA GLY A 115 3.62 -2.03 7.24
C GLY A 115 2.10 -1.83 7.22
N GLU A 116 1.49 -1.59 8.38
CA GLU A 116 0.08 -1.16 8.44
C GLU A 116 -0.13 0.19 7.76
N LEU A 117 0.70 1.20 8.08
CA LEU A 117 0.53 2.56 7.56
C LEU A 117 0.61 2.61 6.03
N ILE A 118 1.57 1.89 5.43
CA ILE A 118 1.72 1.77 3.98
C ILE A 118 0.44 1.23 3.33
N PHE A 119 -0.10 0.13 3.86
CA PHE A 119 -1.31 -0.47 3.31
C PHE A 119 -2.54 0.39 3.56
N ARG A 120 -2.75 0.83 4.80
CA ARG A 120 -3.97 1.53 5.22
C ARG A 120 -4.11 2.88 4.55
N TYR A 121 -3.03 3.66 4.42
CA TYR A 121 -3.08 4.90 3.67
C TYR A 121 -3.47 4.66 2.22
N LEU A 122 -2.90 3.62 1.58
CA LEU A 122 -3.25 3.30 0.20
C LEU A 122 -4.70 2.84 0.07
N TYR A 123 -5.16 2.01 1.00
CA TYR A 123 -6.53 1.51 1.07
C TYR A 123 -7.54 2.67 1.21
N HIS A 124 -7.28 3.60 2.14
CA HIS A 124 -8.09 4.81 2.32
C HIS A 124 -8.03 5.76 1.12
N TYR A 125 -6.84 6.05 0.61
CA TYR A 125 -6.65 6.94 -0.54
C TYR A 125 -7.37 6.44 -1.79
N THR A 126 -7.37 5.12 -2.03
CA THR A 126 -8.03 4.52 -3.19
C THR A 126 -9.55 4.38 -3.03
N GLY A 127 -10.10 4.69 -1.85
CA GLY A 127 -11.51 4.48 -1.51
C GLY A 127 -11.92 3.01 -1.58
N CYS A 128 -10.97 2.10 -1.34
CA CYS A 128 -11.21 0.67 -1.45
C CYS A 128 -12.18 0.20 -0.35
N THR A 129 -13.08 -0.71 -0.70
CA THR A 129 -14.03 -1.33 0.24
C THR A 129 -13.92 -2.86 0.25
N THR A 130 -13.03 -3.42 -0.57
CA THR A 130 -12.79 -4.86 -0.66
C THR A 130 -12.23 -5.36 0.67
N PRO A 131 -12.87 -6.38 1.29
CA PRO A 131 -12.43 -6.89 2.59
C PRO A 131 -11.00 -7.44 2.50
N PHE A 132 -10.26 -7.33 3.60
CA PHE A 132 -8.88 -7.78 3.66
C PHE A 132 -8.55 -8.53 4.94
N VAL A 133 -7.55 -9.41 4.84
CA VAL A 133 -6.91 -10.13 5.95
C VAL A 133 -5.41 -9.89 5.92
N ARG A 134 -4.75 -10.08 7.05
CA ARG A 134 -3.31 -9.89 7.23
C ARG A 134 -2.56 -11.21 7.18
N LEU A 135 -1.50 -11.22 6.37
CA LEU A 135 -0.41 -12.16 6.47
C LEU A 135 0.65 -11.58 7.42
N TRP A 136 0.58 -11.94 8.70
CA TRP A 136 1.46 -11.39 9.73
C TRP A 136 2.67 -12.30 9.97
N ILE A 137 3.73 -12.09 9.19
CA ILE A 137 4.97 -12.88 9.27
C ILE A 137 6.21 -11.99 9.40
N SER A 138 7.21 -12.45 10.15
CA SER A 138 8.52 -11.79 10.32
C SER A 138 9.63 -12.43 9.48
N SER A 139 9.34 -13.51 8.76
CA SER A 139 10.29 -14.27 7.95
C SER A 139 9.73 -14.52 6.56
N LEU A 140 10.58 -14.35 5.53
CA LEU A 140 10.23 -14.58 4.13
C LEU A 140 10.63 -15.97 3.63
N THR A 141 10.92 -16.92 4.53
CA THR A 141 11.18 -18.30 4.13
C THR A 141 9.92 -18.95 3.55
N ASP A 142 10.07 -19.87 2.61
CA ASP A 142 8.94 -20.60 2.00
C ASP A 142 8.03 -21.25 3.03
N LYS A 143 8.62 -21.79 4.11
CA LYS A 143 7.88 -22.38 5.22
C LYS A 143 7.03 -21.32 5.94
N ALA A 144 7.62 -20.19 6.32
CA ALA A 144 6.92 -19.12 7.03
C ALA A 144 5.78 -18.54 6.20
N ILE A 145 5.99 -18.29 4.90
CA ILE A 145 4.96 -17.77 4.01
C ILE A 145 3.81 -18.79 3.87
N ARG A 146 4.12 -20.07 3.64
CA ARG A 146 3.09 -21.12 3.51
C ARG A 146 2.29 -21.32 4.80
N GLU A 147 2.95 -21.30 5.95
CA GLU A 147 2.28 -21.40 7.25
C GLU A 147 1.45 -20.15 7.55
N GLY A 148 1.97 -18.96 7.28
CA GLY A 148 1.25 -17.70 7.46
C GLY A 148 0.01 -17.59 6.57
N LEU A 149 0.08 -18.03 5.32
CA LEU A 149 -1.08 -18.05 4.41
C LEU A 149 -2.21 -18.99 4.88
N ARG A 150 -1.91 -19.95 5.75
CA ARG A 150 -2.93 -20.81 6.39
C ARG A 150 -3.49 -20.22 7.68
N LYS A 151 -2.81 -19.21 8.25
CA LYS A 151 -3.13 -18.57 9.53
C LYS A 151 -3.32 -17.06 9.33
N LEU A 152 -4.11 -16.70 8.32
CA LEU A 152 -4.42 -15.29 8.06
C LEU A 152 -5.23 -14.71 9.21
N GLU A 153 -4.90 -13.48 9.57
CA GLU A 153 -5.54 -12.77 10.68
C GLU A 153 -6.51 -11.71 10.16
N ASP A 154 -7.58 -11.47 10.90
CA ASP A 154 -8.51 -10.39 10.58
C ASP A 154 -7.79 -9.04 10.63
N GLY A 155 -8.03 -8.18 9.64
CA GLY A 155 -7.44 -6.85 9.55
C GLY A 155 -7.73 -5.98 10.78
N SER A 156 -8.92 -6.12 11.37
CA SER A 156 -9.37 -5.33 12.52
C SER A 156 -8.50 -5.49 13.77
N LYS A 157 -7.80 -6.62 13.90
CA LYS A 157 -6.85 -6.84 15.00
C LYS A 157 -5.70 -5.82 15.03
N TYR A 158 -5.42 -5.18 13.90
CA TYR A 158 -4.31 -4.25 13.73
C TYR A 158 -4.76 -2.80 13.57
N ASP A 159 -6.04 -2.50 13.79
CA ASP A 159 -6.55 -1.14 13.60
C ASP A 159 -5.82 -0.10 14.48
N ASN A 160 -5.47 -0.48 15.72
CA ASN A 160 -4.72 0.38 16.64
C ASN A 160 -3.26 0.68 16.21
N LEU A 161 -2.76 0.10 15.12
CA LEU A 161 -1.40 0.33 14.65
C LEU A 161 -1.28 1.46 13.63
N TYR A 162 -2.39 1.91 13.05
CA TYR A 162 -2.41 2.98 12.04
C TYR A 162 -3.30 4.19 12.41
N LEU A 163 -4.09 4.07 13.48
CA LEU A 163 -4.89 5.14 14.07
C LEU A 163 -4.00 6.19 14.78
#